data_AF-A0A383XQU2-F1
#
_entry.id   AF-A0A383XQU2-F1
#
_cell.length_a   1.000
_cell.length_b   1.000
_cell.length_c   1.000
_cell.angle_alpha   90.00
_cell.angle_beta   90.00
_cell.angle_gamma   90.00
#
_symmetry.space_group_name_H-M   'P 1'
#
loop_
_entity.id
_entity.type
_entity.pdbx_description
1 polymer ?
#
loop_
_entity_poly.entity_id
_entity_poly.type
_entity_poly.pdbx_seq_one_letter_code
_entity_poly.pdbx_strand_id
1 'polypeptide(L)'
;MYYRTSFNRPTCTTMIRLVALAGVLAFTTGCNLVYKLPVNQGNVIEQEQVDQVEVGMTPEQVEFLMGSALVKSELRETVRWDYVSYYLSPRDKELRRNITIVFENGVVSEIIGASNETDREQSQPVDPPPTR
;
A
#
# COMPACT_ATOMS: atom_id res chain seq x y z
N MET A 1 63.58 -40.60 15.39
CA MET A 1 62.97 -39.32 15.79
C MET A 1 61.45 -39.51 15.74
N TYR A 2 60.78 -39.69 16.87
CA TYR A 2 59.31 -39.85 16.90
C TYR A 2 58.68 -38.53 17.35
N TYR A 3 57.86 -37.92 16.49
CA TYR A 3 57.08 -36.73 16.85
C TYR A 3 55.91 -37.15 17.75
N ARG A 4 55.94 -36.70 19.00
CA ARG A 4 54.83 -36.85 19.95
C ARG A 4 53.81 -35.75 19.66
N THR A 5 52.74 -36.06 18.95
CA THR A 5 51.58 -35.18 18.83
C THR A 5 50.81 -35.20 20.15
N SER A 6 50.86 -34.09 20.87
CA SER A 6 50.04 -33.87 22.07
C SER A 6 48.60 -33.61 21.62
N PHE A 7 47.73 -34.61 21.77
CA PHE A 7 46.30 -34.48 21.52
C PHE A 7 45.64 -33.83 22.74
N ASN A 8 45.41 -32.52 22.66
CA ASN A 8 44.78 -31.75 23.73
C ASN A 8 43.29 -32.15 23.83
N ARG A 9 42.89 -32.81 24.91
CA ARG A 9 41.48 -33.21 25.12
C ARG A 9 40.68 -31.96 25.57
N PRO A 10 39.64 -31.54 24.83
CA PRO A 10 38.85 -30.39 25.26
C PRO A 10 38.15 -30.71 26.58
N THR A 11 38.45 -29.91 27.61
CA THR A 11 37.78 -29.96 28.91
C THR A 11 36.29 -29.68 28.74
N CYS A 12 35.44 -30.47 29.43
CA CYS A 12 33.98 -30.43 29.37
C CYS A 12 33.39 -29.01 29.51
N THR A 13 34.03 -28.16 30.33
CA THR A 13 33.66 -26.75 30.54
C THR A 13 33.78 -25.89 29.28
N THR A 14 34.76 -26.19 28.41
CA THR A 14 34.98 -25.47 27.15
C THR A 14 33.90 -25.84 26.12
N MET A 15 33.46 -27.11 26.11
CA MET A 15 32.35 -27.57 25.28
C MET A 15 31.03 -26.91 25.69
N ILE A 16 30.74 -26.82 26.99
CA ILE A 16 29.50 -26.18 27.49
C ILE A 16 29.44 -24.69 27.11
N ARG A 17 30.58 -23.98 27.18
CA ARG A 17 30.66 -22.56 26.78
C ARG A 17 30.42 -22.36 25.29
N LEU A 18 30.94 -23.23 24.44
CA LEU A 18 30.73 -23.17 22.99
C LEU A 18 29.27 -23.45 22.63
N VAL A 19 28.62 -24.41 23.30
CA VAL A 19 27.19 -24.70 23.11
C VAL A 19 26.32 -23.53 23.58
N ALA A 20 26.64 -22.92 24.72
CA ALA A 20 25.91 -21.75 25.22
C ALA A 20 26.05 -20.54 24.27
N LEU A 21 27.26 -20.28 23.75
CA LEU A 21 27.49 -19.19 22.80
C LEU A 21 26.77 -19.41 21.46
N ALA A 22 26.78 -20.65 20.95
CA ALA A 22 26.03 -21.02 19.75
C ALA A 22 24.52 -20.89 19.96
N GLY A 23 24.00 -21.24 21.15
CA GLY A 23 22.61 -21.05 21.52
C GLY A 23 22.20 -19.57 21.50
N VAL A 24 23.00 -18.69 22.11
CA VAL A 24 22.72 -17.24 22.12
C VAL A 24 22.69 -16.66 20.70
N LEU A 25 23.66 -17.03 19.85
CA LEU A 25 23.72 -16.57 18.44
C LEU A 25 22.52 -17.06 17.61
N ALA A 26 22.05 -18.28 17.86
CA ALA A 26 20.87 -18.84 17.21
C ALA A 26 19.57 -18.15 17.66
N PHE A 27 19.48 -17.68 18.91
CA PHE A 27 18.32 -16.94 19.40
C PHE A 27 18.28 -15.48 18.92
N THR A 28 19.42 -14.87 18.58
CA THR A 28 19.47 -13.48 18.10
C THR A 28 19.22 -13.30 16.60
N THR A 29 19.18 -14.38 15.82
CA THR A 29 19.13 -14.31 14.34
C THR A 29 17.71 -14.23 13.75
N GLY A 30 16.67 -14.07 14.58
CA GLY A 30 15.29 -14.34 14.15
C GLY A 30 14.20 -13.36 14.57
N CYS A 31 14.45 -12.05 14.59
CA CYS A 31 13.35 -11.07 14.59
C CYS A 31 13.16 -10.56 13.16
N ASN A 32 12.31 -11.23 12.38
CA ASN A 32 11.84 -10.79 11.06
C ASN A 32 10.94 -9.54 11.17
N LEU A 33 11.44 -8.46 11.77
CA LEU A 33 10.76 -7.17 11.85
C LEU A 33 11.07 -6.35 10.60
N VAL A 34 10.75 -6.90 9.42
CA VAL A 34 10.85 -6.16 8.16
C VAL A 34 9.62 -5.28 8.07
N TYR A 35 9.79 -3.98 8.31
CA TYR A 35 8.73 -3.01 8.13
C TYR A 35 8.46 -2.79 6.64
N LYS A 36 7.22 -3.04 6.22
CA LYS A 36 6.74 -2.68 4.87
C LYS A 36 6.16 -1.28 4.93
N LEU A 37 6.67 -0.38 4.08
CA LEU A 37 6.10 0.96 3.96
C LEU A 37 4.73 0.87 3.27
N PRO A 38 3.68 1.56 3.74
CA PRO A 38 2.44 1.69 2.98
C PRO A 38 2.73 2.40 1.66
N VAL A 39 2.07 1.97 0.59
CA VAL A 39 2.23 2.55 -0.75
C VAL A 39 0.87 3.03 -1.24
N ASN A 40 0.75 4.34 -1.46
CA ASN A 40 -0.37 4.96 -2.17
C ASN A 40 0.06 5.26 -3.61
N GLN A 41 -0.76 4.89 -4.60
CA GLN A 41 -0.52 5.17 -6.02
C GLN A 41 -1.80 5.70 -6.68
N GLY A 42 -1.64 6.75 -7.49
CA GLY A 42 -2.75 7.40 -8.19
C GLY A 42 -3.34 8.58 -7.42
N ASN A 43 -4.55 8.99 -7.80
CA ASN A 43 -5.24 10.08 -7.12
C ASN A 43 -5.80 9.56 -5.78
N VAL A 44 -5.66 10.36 -4.72
CA VAL A 44 -6.41 10.13 -3.48
C VAL A 44 -7.82 10.59 -3.76
N ILE A 45 -8.75 9.64 -3.79
CA ILE A 45 -10.16 9.90 -4.11
C ILE A 45 -10.95 9.68 -2.84
N GLU A 46 -11.38 10.76 -2.21
CA GLU A 46 -12.27 10.67 -1.05
C GLU A 46 -13.68 10.37 -1.53
N GLN A 47 -14.38 9.47 -0.84
CA GLN A 47 -15.77 9.15 -1.21
C GLN A 47 -16.67 10.40 -1.13
N GLU A 48 -16.39 11.29 -0.18
CA GLU A 48 -17.12 12.56 -0.04
C GLU A 48 -16.98 13.47 -1.26
N GLN A 49 -15.84 13.44 -1.97
CA GLN A 49 -15.66 14.21 -3.20
C GLN A 49 -16.47 13.63 -4.36
N VAL A 50 -16.56 12.30 -4.43
CA VAL A 50 -17.34 11.59 -5.45
C VAL A 50 -18.83 11.83 -5.26
N ASP A 51 -19.28 11.81 -4.01
CA ASP A 51 -20.68 12.04 -3.63
C ASP A 51 -21.12 13.50 -3.93
N GLN A 52 -20.17 14.43 -4.08
CA GLN A 52 -20.42 15.81 -4.51
C GLN A 52 -20.51 15.97 -6.03
N VAL A 53 -20.04 15.01 -6.82
CA VAL A 53 -20.14 15.09 -8.29
C VAL A 53 -21.56 14.76 -8.69
N GLU A 54 -22.20 15.67 -9.42
CA GLU A 54 -23.57 15.50 -9.92
C GLU A 54 -23.61 15.48 -11.45
N VAL A 55 -24.64 14.81 -11.98
CA VAL A 55 -24.95 14.83 -13.41
C VAL A 55 -25.26 16.27 -13.84
N GLY A 56 -24.70 16.68 -14.98
CA GLY A 56 -24.83 18.04 -15.50
C GLY A 56 -23.68 19.00 -15.14
N MET A 57 -22.74 18.60 -14.27
CA MET A 57 -21.55 19.41 -13.99
C MET A 57 -20.62 19.52 -15.20
N THR A 58 -19.89 20.61 -15.34
CA THR A 58 -18.86 20.76 -16.39
C THR A 58 -17.54 20.08 -16.00
N PRO A 59 -16.68 19.72 -16.96
CA PRO A 59 -15.36 19.16 -16.68
C PRO A 59 -14.53 20.00 -15.70
N GLU A 60 -14.62 21.32 -15.77
CA GLU A 60 -13.90 22.24 -14.87
C GLU A 60 -14.42 22.16 -13.43
N GLN A 61 -15.73 22.01 -13.25
CA GLN A 61 -16.33 21.83 -11.93
C GLN A 61 -15.92 20.49 -11.32
N VAL A 62 -15.92 19.43 -12.13
CA VAL A 62 -15.44 18.11 -11.71
C VAL A 62 -13.96 18.15 -11.36
N GLU A 63 -13.13 18.81 -12.19
CA GLU A 63 -11.69 18.95 -11.93
C GLU A 63 -11.40 19.80 -10.69
N PHE A 64 -12.26 20.76 -10.35
CA PHE A 64 -12.17 21.51 -9.09
C PHE A 64 -12.46 20.65 -7.85
N LEU A 65 -13.45 19.75 -7.93
CA LEU A 65 -13.84 18.89 -6.81
C LEU A 65 -12.90 17.69 -6.63
N MET A 66 -12.59 17.00 -7.74
CA MET A 66 -11.90 15.71 -7.78
C MET A 66 -10.41 15.81 -8.15
N GLY A 67 -9.95 16.99 -8.59
CA GLY A 67 -8.64 17.17 -9.19
C GLY A 67 -8.54 16.63 -10.62
N SER A 68 -7.32 16.64 -11.16
CA SER A 68 -7.08 16.23 -12.54
C SER A 68 -7.16 14.70 -12.70
N ALA A 69 -7.98 14.23 -13.63
CA ALA A 69 -8.08 12.81 -13.95
C ALA A 69 -6.76 12.24 -14.48
N LEU A 70 -6.42 11.01 -14.09
CA LEU A 70 -5.20 10.31 -14.55
C LEU A 70 -5.28 9.95 -16.03
N VAL A 71 -6.47 9.58 -16.50
CA VAL A 71 -6.72 9.21 -17.88
C VAL A 71 -7.91 10.01 -18.38
N LYS A 72 -7.67 10.84 -19.39
CA LYS A 72 -8.69 11.55 -20.16
C LYS A 72 -8.76 10.89 -21.54
N SER A 73 -9.84 10.17 -21.82
CA SER A 73 -10.09 9.54 -23.12
C SER A 73 -11.17 10.32 -23.86
N GLU A 74 -10.82 10.88 -25.01
CA GLU A 74 -11.76 11.58 -25.88
C GLU A 74 -12.17 10.63 -27.01
N LEU A 75 -13.34 10.03 -26.89
CA LEU A 75 -13.99 9.32 -27.98
C LEU A 75 -14.90 10.30 -28.71
N ARG A 76 -15.09 10.13 -30.02
CA ARG A 76 -15.71 11.11 -30.94
C ARG A 76 -16.91 11.89 -30.36
N GLU A 77 -17.78 11.21 -29.63
CA GLU A 77 -19.02 11.79 -29.08
C GLU A 77 -19.02 11.87 -27.53
N THR A 78 -18.06 11.23 -26.86
CA THR A 78 -18.05 11.07 -25.40
C THR A 78 -16.65 11.25 -24.84
N VAL A 79 -16.51 12.07 -23.80
CA VAL A 79 -15.24 12.19 -23.06
C VAL A 79 -15.36 11.36 -21.79
N ARG A 80 -14.37 10.50 -21.52
CA ARG A 80 -14.35 9.61 -20.35
C ARG A 80 -13.13 9.93 -19.51
N TRP A 81 -13.36 10.22 -18.23
CA TRP A 81 -12.30 10.43 -17.25
C TRP A 81 -12.27 9.28 -16.26
N ASP A 82 -11.10 8.66 -16.11
CA ASP A 82 -10.90 7.56 -15.16
C ASP A 82 -10.01 8.03 -14.00
N TYR A 83 -10.55 7.89 -12.79
CA TYR A 83 -9.91 8.14 -11.52
C TYR A 83 -9.60 6.79 -10.87
N VAL A 84 -8.31 6.45 -10.82
CA VAL A 84 -7.82 5.17 -10.26
C VAL A 84 -7.01 5.48 -9.00
N SER A 85 -7.37 4.83 -7.91
CA SER A 85 -6.66 4.89 -6.63
C SER A 85 -6.25 3.48 -6.21
N TYR A 86 -5.01 3.33 -5.80
CA TYR A 86 -4.44 2.08 -5.31
C TYR A 86 -3.73 2.32 -3.99
N TYR A 87 -4.10 1.56 -2.96
CA TYR A 87 -3.46 1.57 -1.66
C TYR A 87 -3.05 0.17 -1.25
N LEU A 88 -1.79 0.02 -0.86
CA LEU A 88 -1.25 -1.19 -0.26
C LEU A 88 -0.80 -0.87 1.17
N SER A 89 -1.47 -1.50 2.14
CA SER A 89 -1.11 -1.36 3.55
C SER A 89 0.12 -2.20 3.92
N PRO A 90 0.79 -1.89 5.05
CA PRO A 90 1.93 -2.67 5.55
C PRO A 90 1.59 -4.13 5.89
N ARG A 91 0.29 -4.44 6.04
CA ARG A 91 -0.23 -5.78 6.37
C ARG A 91 -0.80 -6.49 5.14
N ASP A 92 -0.36 -6.11 3.94
CA ASP A 92 -0.74 -6.72 2.66
C ASP A 92 -2.26 -6.65 2.37
N LYS A 93 -2.99 -5.70 2.98
CA LYS A 93 -4.32 -5.33 2.51
C LYS A 93 -4.19 -4.38 1.31
N GLU A 94 -4.79 -4.75 0.19
CA GLU A 94 -4.94 -3.93 -1.01
C GLU A 94 -6.31 -3.26 -1.00
N LEU A 95 -6.34 -1.99 -1.38
CA LEU A 95 -7.54 -1.26 -1.75
C LEU A 95 -7.34 -0.74 -3.16
N ARG A 96 -8.33 -0.96 -4.02
CA ARG A 96 -8.36 -0.41 -5.37
C ARG A 96 -9.71 0.22 -5.60
N ARG A 97 -9.72 1.50 -5.96
CA ARG A 97 -10.93 2.22 -6.33
C ARG A 97 -10.79 2.76 -7.75
N ASN A 98 -11.79 2.48 -8.57
CA ASN A 98 -11.88 2.99 -9.93
C ASN A 98 -13.21 3.71 -10.07
N ILE A 99 -13.15 5.00 -10.35
CA ILE A 99 -14.33 5.83 -10.66
C ILE A 99 -14.18 6.34 -12.08
N THR A 100 -15.23 6.19 -12.85
CA THR A 100 -15.29 6.71 -14.21
C THR A 100 -16.37 7.78 -14.26
N ILE A 101 -16.01 8.94 -14.79
CA ILE A 101 -16.93 10.02 -15.08
C ILE A 101 -17.03 10.15 -16.60
N VAL A 102 -18.24 10.02 -17.14
CA VAL A 102 -18.52 10.18 -18.56
C VAL A 102 -19.13 11.55 -18.78
N PHE A 103 -18.65 12.23 -19.82
CA PHE A 103 -19.13 13.52 -20.25
C PHE A 103 -19.69 13.42 -21.67
N GLU A 104 -20.86 13.99 -21.86
CA GLU A 104 -21.53 14.14 -23.15
C GLU A 104 -21.92 15.60 -23.32
N ASN A 105 -21.71 16.17 -24.51
CA ASN A 105 -22.00 17.58 -24.80
C ASN A 105 -21.36 18.57 -23.81
N GLY A 106 -20.22 18.21 -23.21
CA GLY A 106 -19.49 19.06 -22.26
C GLY A 106 -20.04 19.06 -20.84
N VAL A 107 -20.92 18.12 -20.48
CA VAL A 107 -21.44 17.95 -19.11
C VAL A 107 -21.40 16.49 -18.67
N VAL A 108 -21.34 16.23 -17.36
CA VAL A 108 -21.40 14.88 -16.79
C VAL A 108 -22.71 14.21 -17.19
N SER A 109 -22.62 13.05 -17.85
CA SER A 109 -23.77 12.22 -18.20
C SER A 109 -23.92 11.02 -17.26
N GLU A 110 -22.81 10.42 -16.83
CA GLU A 110 -22.82 9.20 -16.02
C GLU A 110 -21.60 9.14 -15.08
N ILE A 111 -21.81 8.55 -13.90
CA ILE A 111 -20.76 8.28 -12.90
C ILE A 111 -20.80 6.78 -12.58
N ILE A 112 -19.71 6.07 -12.87
CA ILE A 112 -19.60 4.61 -12.72
C ILE A 112 -18.59 4.30 -11.61
N GLY A 113 -18.95 3.40 -10.68
CA GLY A 113 -18.08 2.91 -9.61
C GLY A 113 -18.28 3.57 -8.24
N ALA A 114 -19.26 4.47 -8.07
CA ALA A 114 -19.45 5.27 -6.86
C ALA A 114 -20.06 4.54 -5.64
N SER A 115 -20.14 3.20 -5.60
CA SER A 115 -20.78 2.53 -4.46
C SER A 115 -20.24 1.13 -4.16
N ASN A 116 -19.41 1.04 -3.13
CA ASN A 116 -19.38 -0.10 -2.21
C ASN A 116 -19.10 0.43 -0.79
N GLU A 117 -19.83 -0.03 0.22
CA GLU A 117 -19.67 0.43 1.61
C GLU A 117 -18.25 0.17 2.17
N THR A 118 -17.55 -0.82 1.62
CA THR A 118 -16.16 -1.18 1.96
C THR A 118 -15.17 -0.04 1.69
N ASP A 119 -15.48 0.84 0.74
CA ASP A 119 -14.64 1.96 0.33
C ASP A 119 -14.61 3.12 1.37
N ARG A 120 -15.71 3.35 2.08
CA ARG A 120 -15.83 4.48 3.04
C ARG A 120 -14.88 4.33 4.23
N GLU A 121 -14.73 3.11 4.74
CA GLU A 121 -13.86 2.83 5.89
C GLU A 121 -12.36 2.93 5.55
N GLN A 122 -12.01 2.83 4.26
CA GLN A 122 -10.63 2.86 3.79
C GLN A 122 -10.19 4.24 3.25
N SER A 123 -11.08 5.23 3.28
CA SER A 123 -10.79 6.62 2.86
C SER A 123 -10.08 7.42 3.98
N GLN A 124 -10.09 6.90 5.21
CA GLN A 124 -9.39 7.55 6.31
C GLN A 124 -7.87 7.46 6.12
N PRO A 125 -7.12 8.58 6.27
CA PRO A 125 -5.68 8.56 6.26
C PRO A 125 -5.17 7.49 7.23
N VAL A 126 -4.48 6.48 6.71
CA VAL A 126 -3.86 5.46 7.56
C VAL A 126 -2.67 6.13 8.23
N ASP A 127 -2.90 6.68 9.42
CA ASP A 127 -1.84 7.26 10.23
C ASP A 127 -0.72 6.21 10.38
N PRO A 128 0.56 6.61 10.17
CA PRO A 128 1.66 5.72 10.43
C PRO A 128 1.58 5.28 11.89
N PRO A 129 1.78 3.98 12.20
CA PRO A 129 1.74 3.51 13.57
C PRO A 129 2.71 4.33 14.41
N PRO A 130 2.35 4.75 15.63
CA PRO A 130 3.19 5.59 16.46
C PRO A 130 4.55 4.90 16.61
N THR A 131 5.61 5.59 16.20
CA THR A 131 6.98 5.16 16.45
C THR A 131 7.16 5.10 17.96
N ARG A 132 7.24 3.88 18.49
CA ARG A 132 7.54 3.60 19.89
C ARG A 132 9.03 3.73 20.17
#